data_AF-A0A8I0L1E9-F1
#
_entry.id   AF-A0A8I0L1E9-F1
#
_cell.length_a   1.000
_cell.length_b   1.000
_cell.length_c   1.000
_cell.angle_alpha   90.00
_cell.angle_beta   90.00
_cell.angle_gamma   90.00
#
_symmetry.space_group_name_H-M   'P 1'
#
loop_
_entity.id
_entity.type
_entity.pdbx_description
1 polymer ?
#
loop_
_entity_poly.entity_id
_entity_poly.type
_entity_poly.pdbx_seq_one_letter_code
_entity_poly.pdbx_strand_id
1 'polypeptide(L)' 'MFTIIKRRELNPTVTELCIHAPLIAKKAKAGQFIIVRAKEDSERIPLTIAGFDR' A
#
# COMPACT_ATOMS: atom_id res chain seq x y z
N MET A 1 2.24 -7.77 10.41
CA MET A 1 2.65 -7.86 8.98
C MET A 1 1.39 -7.83 8.12
N PHE A 2 1.46 -7.28 6.90
CA PHE A 2 0.34 -7.21 5.96
C PHE A 2 0.65 -8.06 4.73
N THR A 3 -0.37 -8.70 4.15
CA THR A 3 -0.21 -9.60 3.01
C THR A 3 -0.33 -8.84 1.69
N ILE A 4 0.58 -9.08 0.74
CA ILE A 4 0.44 -8.61 -0.64
C ILE A 4 -0.50 -9.57 -1.36
N ILE A 5 -1.69 -9.10 -1.75
CA ILE A 5 -2.69 -9.93 -2.46
C ILE A 5 -2.51 -9.89 -3.97
N LYS A 6 -1.92 -8.81 -4.49
CA LYS A 6 -1.62 -8.65 -5.92
C LYS A 6 -0.38 -7.78 -6.08
N ARG A 7 0.45 -8.15 -7.04
CA ARG A 7 1.58 -7.35 -7.53
C ARG A 7 1.51 -7.33 -9.05
N ARG A 8 1.54 -6.13 -9.65
CA ARG A 8 1.48 -5.95 -11.09
C ARG A 8 2.41 -4.83 -11.51
N GLU A 9 3.32 -5.10 -12.44
CA GLU A 9 4.11 -4.05 -13.08
C GLU A 9 3.21 -3.27 -14.05
N LEU A 10 3.17 -1.95 -13.90
CA LEU A 10 2.42 -1.06 -14.79
C LEU A 10 3.32 -0.58 -15.94
N ASN A 11 4.60 -0.39 -15.64
CA ASN A 11 5.68 -0.07 -16.57
C ASN A 11 7.03 -0.41 -15.89
N PRO A 12 8.19 -0.25 -16.56
CA PRO A 12 9.49 -0.66 -16.00
C PRO A 12 9.89 0.00 -14.68
N THR A 13 9.29 1.14 -14.31
CA THR A 13 9.64 1.88 -13.09
C THR A 13 8.51 1.93 -12.06
N VAL A 14 7.31 1.44 -12.39
CA VAL A 14 6.12 1.54 -11.53
C VAL A 14 5.47 0.18 -11.34
N THR A 15 5.28 -0.22 -10.08
CA THR A 15 4.58 -1.44 -9.69
C THR A 15 3.35 -1.09 -8.83
N GLU A 16 2.20 -1.63 -9.22
CA GLU A 16 0.98 -1.66 -8.41
C GLU A 16 1.09 -2.78 -7.36
N LEU A 17 0.82 -2.43 -6.10
CA LEU A 17 0.72 -3.36 -4.99
C LEU A 17 -0.67 -3.24 -4.35
N CYS A 18 -1.40 -4.36 -4.29
CA CYS A 18 -2.62 -4.45 -3.50
C CYS A 18 -2.29 -5.18 -2.19
N ILE A 19 -2.63 -4.55 -1.07
CA ILE A 19 -2.29 -5.00 0.28
C ILE A 19 -3.57 -5.33 1.04
N HIS A 20 -3.61 -6.49 1.70
CA HIS A 20 -4.70 -6.82 2.61
C HIS A 20 -4.54 -6.09 3.94
N ALA A 21 -5.27 -4.99 4.10
CA ALA A 21 -5.29 -4.16 5.31
C ALA A 21 -6.72 -3.66 5.62
N PRO A 22 -7.61 -4.51 6.13
CA PRO A 22 -9.06 -4.23 6.21
C PRO A 22 -9.39 -2.99 7.05
N LEU A 23 -8.66 -2.77 8.16
CA LEU A 23 -8.90 -1.61 9.03
C LEU A 23 -8.50 -0.29 8.37
N ILE A 24 -7.48 -0.30 7.51
CA ILE A 24 -7.03 0.88 6.75
C ILE A 24 -8.03 1.13 5.61
N ALA A 25 -8.35 0.09 4.83
CA ALA A 25 -9.29 0.19 3.71
C ALA A 25 -10.67 0.73 4.14
N LYS A 26 -11.19 0.26 5.28
CA LYS A 26 -12.46 0.74 5.84
C LYS A 26 -12.45 2.24 6.22
N LYS A 27 -11.29 2.79 6.58
CA LYS A 27 -11.14 4.18 7.06
C LYS A 27 -10.56 5.14 6.03
N ALA A 28 -10.01 4.63 4.92
CA ALA A 28 -9.33 5.42 3.91
C ALA A 28 -10.26 6.47 3.28
N LYS A 29 -9.72 7.68 3.11
CA LYS A 29 -10.35 8.81 2.42
C LYS A 29 -9.41 9.35 1.34
N ALA A 30 -9.97 10.04 0.35
CA ALA A 30 -9.19 10.68 -0.70
C ALA A 30 -8.15 11.66 -0.13
N GLY A 31 -6.96 11.70 -0.73
CA GLY A 31 -5.84 12.53 -0.30
C GLY A 31 -5.03 11.97 0.88
N GLN A 32 -5.42 10.83 1.46
CA GLN A 32 -4.64 10.18 2.52
C GLN A 32 -3.53 9.27 1.97
N PHE A 33 -2.51 9.06 2.79
CA PHE A 33 -1.38 8.18 2.53
C PHE A 33 -1.11 7.28 3.74
N ILE A 34 -0.32 6.25 3.53
CA ILE A 34 0.18 5.36 4.58
C ILE A 34 1.70 5.43 4.66
N ILE A 35 2.24 5.11 5.83
CA ILE A 35 3.68 4.86 6.00
C ILE A 35 3.92 3.37 5.88
N VAL A 36 4.80 2.98 4.96
CA VAL A 36 5.19 1.58 4.78
C VAL A 36 6.62 1.36 5.25
N ARG A 37 6.86 0.14 5.75
CA ARG A 37 8.18 -0.37 6.10
C ARG A 37 8.25 -1.83 5.66
N ALA A 38 9.18 -2.15 4.76
CA ALA A 38 9.24 -3.46 4.10
C ALA A 38 9.85 -4.55 4.98
N LYS A 39 10.94 -4.25 5.69
CA LYS A 39 11.63 -5.13 6.64
C LYS A 39 11.89 -4.39 7.95
N GLU A 40 12.29 -5.10 8.99
CA GLU A 40 12.53 -4.52 10.32
C GLU A 40 13.50 -3.33 10.29
N ASP A 41 14.63 -3.49 9.61
CA ASP A 41 15.70 -2.47 9.48
C ASP A 41 15.48 -1.50 8.31
N SER A 42 14.35 -1.60 7.60
CA SER A 42 14.07 -0.69 6.48
C SER A 42 13.56 0.67 6.96
N GLU A 43 13.83 1.69 6.15
CA GLU A 43 13.27 3.02 6.35
C GLU A 43 11.74 3.03 6.21
N ARG A 44 11.14 4.06 6.79
CA ARG A 44 9.70 4.34 6.72
C ARG A 44 9.45 5.34 5.61
N ILE A 45 8.72 4.94 4.58
CA ILE A 45 8.43 5.80 3.43
C ILE A 45 6.91 6.04 3.30
N PRO A 46 6.48 7.25 2.93
CA PRO A 46 5.08 7.55 2.67
C PRO A 46 4.67 7.07 1.26
N LEU A 47 3.52 6.39 1.16
CA LEU A 47 2.89 6.01 -0.10
C LEU A 47 1.40 6.35 -0.09
N THR A 48 0.92 6.98 -1.15
CA THR A 48 -0.50 7.35 -1.31
C THR A 48 -1.39 6.13 -1.51
N ILE A 49 -2.60 6.15 -0.94
CA ILE A 49 -3.61 5.13 -1.20
C ILE A 49 -4.25 5.42 -2.57
N ALA A 50 -3.87 4.65 -3.59
CA ALA A 50 -4.39 4.83 -4.95
C ALA A 50 -5.83 4.32 -5.12
N GLY A 51 -6.27 3.36 -4.30
CA GLY A 51 -7.61 2.79 -4.30
C GLY A 51 -7.79 1.81 -3.15
N PHE A 52 -9.04 1.49 -2.81
CA PHE A 52 -9.38 0.54 -1.75
C PHE A 52 -10.72 -0.14 -2.04
N ASP A 53 -10.85 -1.38 -1.57
CA ASP A 53 -12.11 -2.11 -1.51
C ASP A 53 -12.54 -2.24 -0.04
N ARG A 54 -13.83 -2.02 0.25
CA ARG A 54 -14.35 -1.85 1.63
C ARG A 54 -14.92 -3.13 2.22
#